data_AF-K1JK15-F1
#
_entry.id   AF-K1JK15-F1
#
_cell.length_a   1.000
_cell.length_b   1.000
_cell.length_c   1.000
_cell.angle_alpha   90.00
_cell.angle_beta   90.00
_cell.angle_gamma   90.00
#
_symmetry.space_group_name_H-M   'P 1'
#
loop_
_entity.id
_entity.type
_entity.pdbx_description
1 polymer ?
#
loop_
_entity_poly.entity_id
_entity_poly.type
_entity_poly.pdbx_seq_one_letter_code
_entity_poly.pdbx_strand_id
1 'polypeptide(L)'
;MVVIGAMRPATAISADGPMNLLNAVKLAADSKAQGRGVLVALNDQISSGRDVTKSNTTNVATFKSPDLGYLGYIAGGKNYFLRNPAMRHTHQSEFDVSKLDKLPRVDILYTHASDDRVLADAAIAAGAKGIVHAGSGNGSVHGQTEPALAEAVQKGIAVVLSSRTGSGVVCPNVEQYNKAGFIEGRTLNPQKARLLLQLALTKTNDPKEIARMFEEY
;
A
#
# COMPACT_ATOMS: atom_id res chain seq x y z
N MET A 1 14.68 -1.43 10.52
CA MET A 1 13.49 -1.81 11.33
C MET A 1 12.90 -3.08 10.73
N VAL A 2 12.55 -4.07 11.57
CA VAL A 2 11.92 -5.32 11.14
C VAL A 2 10.58 -5.46 11.83
N VAL A 3 9.51 -5.68 11.06
CA VAL A 3 8.16 -5.96 11.56
C VAL A 3 7.91 -7.46 11.51
N ILE A 4 7.22 -7.96 12.53
CA ILE A 4 6.98 -9.38 12.76
C ILE A 4 5.57 -9.63 13.30
N GLY A 5 5.09 -10.85 13.16
CA GLY A 5 3.83 -11.33 13.70
C GLY A 5 3.76 -12.85 13.77
N ALA A 6 2.56 -13.36 14.01
CA ALA A 6 2.24 -14.79 13.95
C ALA A 6 0.81 -14.95 13.42
N MET A 7 0.58 -16.02 12.67
CA MET A 7 -0.76 -16.38 12.18
C MET A 7 -1.52 -17.25 13.17
N ARG A 8 -0.81 -18.06 13.97
CA ARG A 8 -1.38 -18.89 15.02
C ARG A 8 -1.13 -18.26 16.40
N PRO A 9 -2.08 -18.37 17.35
CA PRO A 9 -1.87 -17.90 18.70
C PRO A 9 -0.76 -18.70 19.39
N ALA A 10 -0.15 -18.13 20.43
CA ALA A 10 1.00 -18.73 21.13
C ALA A 10 0.69 -20.09 21.78
N THR A 11 -0.58 -20.38 22.07
CA THR A 11 -1.04 -21.64 22.67
C THR A 11 -1.40 -22.73 21.65
N ALA A 12 -1.35 -22.42 20.34
CA ALA A 12 -1.66 -23.40 19.31
C ALA A 12 -0.55 -24.44 19.15
N ILE A 13 -0.95 -25.67 18.80
CA ILE A 13 -0.01 -26.67 18.28
C ILE A 13 0.66 -26.09 17.03
N SER A 14 1.99 -26.17 16.99
CA SER A 14 2.81 -25.64 15.90
C SER A 14 2.59 -24.14 15.67
N ALA A 15 2.54 -23.35 16.74
CA ALA A 15 2.56 -21.89 16.66
C ALA A 15 3.80 -21.39 15.88
N ASP A 16 3.60 -20.46 14.95
CA ASP A 16 4.66 -19.93 14.09
C ASP A 16 5.44 -18.76 14.73
N GLY A 17 4.86 -18.13 15.76
CA GLY A 17 5.43 -16.98 16.47
C GLY A 17 6.87 -17.15 16.97
N PRO A 18 7.23 -18.25 17.66
CA PRO A 18 8.59 -18.42 18.19
C PRO A 18 9.69 -18.38 17.12
N MET A 19 9.49 -19.11 16.01
CA MET A 19 10.48 -19.14 14.92
C MET A 19 10.52 -17.79 14.19
N ASN A 20 9.34 -17.23 13.90
CA ASN A 20 9.19 -15.91 13.31
C ASN A 20 9.95 -14.82 14.13
N LEU A 21 9.78 -14.79 15.45
CA LEU A 21 10.47 -13.84 16.33
C LEU A 21 11.99 -14.02 16.32
N LEU A 22 12.48 -15.27 16.42
CA LEU A 22 13.92 -15.57 16.36
C LEU A 22 14.53 -15.05 15.05
N ASN A 23 13.86 -15.32 13.94
CA ASN A 23 14.28 -14.88 12.61
C ASN A 23 14.27 -13.36 12.48
N ALA A 24 13.23 -12.69 12.98
CA ALA A 24 13.12 -11.24 12.94
C ALA A 24 14.24 -10.54 13.75
N VAL A 25 14.59 -11.08 14.93
CA VAL A 25 15.70 -10.55 15.75
C VAL A 25 17.04 -10.75 15.05
N LYS A 26 17.30 -11.95 14.49
CA LYS A 26 18.51 -12.22 13.70
C LYS A 26 18.62 -11.30 12.48
N LEU A 27 17.51 -11.04 11.80
CA LEU A 27 17.47 -10.12 10.68
C LEU A 27 17.74 -8.68 11.13
N ALA A 28 17.16 -8.24 12.24
CA ALA A 28 17.35 -6.89 12.76
C ALA A 28 18.81 -6.64 13.21
N ALA A 29 19.50 -7.67 13.70
CA ALA A 29 20.91 -7.60 14.10
C ALA A 29 21.90 -7.72 12.92
N ASP A 30 21.45 -8.11 11.73
CA ASP A 30 22.30 -8.27 10.56
C ASP A 30 22.61 -6.92 9.90
N SER A 31 23.89 -6.56 9.83
CA SER A 31 24.34 -5.32 9.18
C SER A 31 23.95 -5.27 7.70
N LYS A 32 23.80 -6.42 7.03
CA LYS A 32 23.35 -6.48 5.63
C LYS A 32 21.90 -6.06 5.45
N ALA A 33 21.09 -6.04 6.52
CA ALA A 33 19.70 -5.58 6.47
C ALA A 33 19.58 -4.04 6.44
N GLN A 34 20.66 -3.32 6.76
CA GLN A 34 20.67 -1.85 6.74
C GLN A 34 20.50 -1.31 5.31
N GLY A 35 19.86 -0.14 5.20
CA GLY A 35 19.64 0.51 3.90
C GLY A 35 18.56 -0.13 3.02
N ARG A 36 17.81 -1.13 3.52
CA ARG A 36 16.76 -1.84 2.75
C ARG A 36 15.33 -1.45 3.14
N GLY A 37 15.17 -0.27 3.73
CA GLY A 37 13.88 0.23 4.21
C GLY A 37 13.35 -0.52 5.43
N VAL A 38 12.03 -0.50 5.58
CA VAL A 38 11.32 -1.32 6.57
C VAL A 38 11.15 -2.73 6.01
N LEU A 39 11.52 -3.73 6.79
CA LEU A 39 11.43 -5.15 6.41
C LEU A 39 10.30 -5.83 7.16
N VAL A 40 9.69 -6.84 6.54
CA VAL A 40 8.76 -7.79 7.19
C VAL A 40 9.37 -9.19 7.09
N ALA A 41 9.47 -9.90 8.22
CA ALA A 41 10.14 -11.19 8.29
C ALA A 41 9.21 -12.30 8.79
N LEU A 42 8.50 -12.97 7.89
CA LEU A 42 7.50 -13.99 8.25
C LEU A 42 7.68 -15.24 7.40
N ASN A 43 7.55 -16.42 8.01
CA ASN A 43 7.62 -17.70 7.30
C ASN A 43 8.90 -17.83 6.46
N ASP A 44 10.05 -17.58 7.09
CA ASP A 44 11.40 -17.68 6.52
C ASP A 44 11.67 -16.78 5.29
N GLN A 45 10.83 -15.76 5.07
CA GLN A 45 10.92 -14.82 3.95
C GLN A 45 11.18 -13.40 4.45
N ILE A 46 11.99 -12.65 3.69
CA ILE A 46 12.31 -11.25 3.96
C ILE A 46 11.64 -10.40 2.89
N SER A 47 10.65 -9.59 3.27
CA SER A 47 9.87 -8.77 2.35
C SER A 47 10.11 -7.27 2.58
N SER A 48 10.04 -6.49 1.50
CA SER A 48 9.93 -5.03 1.58
C SER A 48 8.57 -4.65 2.19
N GLY A 49 8.56 -3.70 3.12
CA GLY A 49 7.32 -3.14 3.68
C GLY A 49 6.40 -2.53 2.62
N ARG A 50 6.96 -2.06 1.50
CA ARG A 50 6.19 -1.52 0.37
C ARG A 50 5.38 -2.60 -0.35
N ASP A 51 5.97 -3.76 -0.61
CA ASP A 51 5.38 -4.75 -1.53
C ASP A 51 4.63 -5.87 -0.79
N VAL A 52 4.98 -6.12 0.48
CA VAL A 52 4.40 -7.20 1.28
C VAL A 52 2.91 -6.98 1.59
N THR A 53 2.08 -7.99 1.37
CA THR A 53 0.66 -7.96 1.72
C THR A 53 0.21 -9.31 2.25
N LYS A 54 -0.85 -9.30 3.06
CA LYS A 54 -1.49 -10.53 3.54
C LYS A 54 -2.41 -11.06 2.43
N SER A 55 -2.10 -12.23 1.89
CA SER A 55 -2.81 -12.85 0.75
C SER A 55 -3.82 -13.92 1.13
N ASN A 56 -3.91 -14.30 2.40
CA ASN A 56 -4.75 -15.38 2.90
C ASN A 56 -5.17 -15.10 4.35
N THR A 57 -6.36 -15.56 4.73
CA THR A 57 -6.94 -15.28 6.04
C THR A 57 -6.28 -16.08 7.17
N THR A 58 -5.75 -17.28 6.89
CA THR A 58 -5.31 -18.24 7.93
C THR A 58 -3.94 -18.88 7.71
N ASN A 59 -3.45 -18.95 6.47
CA ASN A 59 -2.20 -19.64 6.14
C ASN A 59 -0.97 -18.93 6.75
N VAL A 60 -0.06 -19.67 7.39
CA VAL A 60 1.20 -19.15 7.96
C VAL A 60 2.10 -18.48 6.91
N ALA A 61 2.04 -18.94 5.65
CA ALA A 61 2.79 -18.38 4.53
C ALA A 61 2.09 -17.20 3.85
N THR A 62 1.14 -16.54 4.52
CA THR A 62 0.25 -15.54 3.89
C THR A 62 0.89 -14.22 3.50
N PHE A 63 2.04 -13.85 4.06
CA PHE A 63 2.67 -12.58 3.70
C PHE A 63 3.45 -12.77 2.41
N LYS A 64 2.96 -12.15 1.33
CA LYS A 64 3.48 -12.27 -0.04
C LYS A 64 3.89 -10.91 -0.57
N SER A 65 4.85 -10.89 -1.48
CA SER A 65 5.17 -9.72 -2.32
C SER A 65 4.83 -10.08 -3.78
N PRO A 66 3.55 -9.96 -4.17
CA PRO A 66 3.03 -10.62 -5.38
C PRO A 66 3.67 -10.13 -6.69
N ASP A 67 4.01 -8.84 -6.78
CA ASP A 67 4.52 -8.25 -8.03
C ASP A 67 6.04 -8.36 -8.16
N LEU A 68 6.78 -7.95 -7.11
CA LEU A 68 8.23 -7.79 -7.15
C LEU A 68 9.02 -8.85 -6.37
N GLY A 69 8.32 -9.78 -5.72
CA GLY A 69 8.92 -10.87 -4.95
C GLY A 69 9.56 -10.43 -3.63
N TYR A 70 10.10 -11.42 -2.90
CA TYR A 70 10.81 -11.19 -1.64
C TYR A 70 12.19 -10.55 -1.89
N LEU A 71 12.70 -9.84 -0.90
CA LEU A 71 14.09 -9.37 -0.89
C LEU A 71 15.08 -10.50 -0.64
N GLY A 72 14.63 -11.57 0.03
CA GLY A 72 15.48 -12.68 0.41
C GLY A 72 14.77 -13.74 1.26
N TYR A 73 15.58 -14.66 1.79
CA TYR A 73 15.14 -15.79 2.62
C TYR A 73 15.99 -15.90 3.89
N ILE A 74 15.43 -16.53 4.91
CA ILE A 74 16.14 -16.91 6.14
C ILE A 74 16.26 -18.42 6.16
N ALA A 75 17.46 -18.96 5.99
CA ALA A 75 17.68 -20.39 5.86
C ALA A 75 18.98 -20.80 6.55
N GLY A 76 19.02 -21.98 7.18
CA GLY A 76 20.23 -22.46 7.87
C GLY A 76 20.77 -21.47 8.92
N GLY A 77 19.90 -20.65 9.52
CA GLY A 77 20.27 -19.61 10.47
C GLY A 77 20.93 -18.36 9.88
N LYS A 78 20.92 -18.19 8.54
CA LYS A 78 21.51 -17.05 7.82
C LYS A 78 20.48 -16.31 6.99
N ASN A 79 20.68 -15.01 6.80
CA ASN A 79 19.88 -14.19 5.91
C ASN A 79 20.52 -14.16 4.52
N TYR A 80 19.75 -14.55 3.50
CA TYR A 80 20.15 -14.54 2.10
C TYR A 80 19.37 -13.46 1.36
N PHE A 81 19.99 -12.29 1.18
CA PHE A 81 19.43 -11.23 0.35
C PHE A 81 19.74 -11.47 -1.13
N LEU A 82 18.70 -11.41 -1.96
CA LEU A 82 18.77 -11.64 -3.41
C LEU A 82 18.30 -10.43 -4.21
N ARG A 83 17.60 -9.48 -3.57
CA ARG A 83 17.09 -8.24 -4.19
C ARG A 83 17.23 -7.05 -3.22
N ASN A 84 17.17 -5.85 -3.79
CA ASN A 84 17.05 -4.58 -3.05
C ASN A 84 15.73 -3.91 -3.41
N PRO A 85 15.10 -3.15 -2.48
CA PRO A 85 14.00 -2.26 -2.84
C PRO A 85 14.44 -1.25 -3.89
N ALA A 86 13.59 -1.02 -4.90
CA ALA A 86 13.87 -0.05 -5.96
C ALA A 86 13.34 1.37 -5.65
N MET A 87 12.28 1.46 -4.84
CA MET A 87 11.56 2.70 -4.56
C MET A 87 12.18 3.44 -3.37
N ARG A 88 12.05 4.77 -3.35
CA ARG A 88 12.59 5.62 -2.26
C ARG A 88 11.96 5.21 -0.94
N HIS A 89 12.76 5.19 0.13
CA HIS A 89 12.25 4.86 1.46
C HIS A 89 13.05 5.53 2.57
N THR A 90 12.46 5.59 3.77
CA THR A 90 13.15 6.02 5.00
C THR A 90 13.81 7.40 4.85
N HIS A 91 15.12 7.53 5.08
CA HIS A 91 15.88 8.77 4.96
C HIS A 91 15.94 9.36 3.55
N GLN A 92 15.61 8.58 2.51
CA GLN A 92 15.46 9.08 1.14
C GLN A 92 14.06 9.69 0.89
N SER A 93 13.15 9.60 1.87
CA SER A 93 11.80 10.13 1.77
C SER A 93 11.73 11.62 2.10
N GLU A 94 10.81 12.33 1.42
CA GLU A 94 10.51 13.74 1.65
C GLU A 94 9.40 13.98 2.69
N PHE A 95 8.83 12.90 3.23
CA PHE A 95 7.78 12.94 4.24
C PHE A 95 8.38 13.01 5.65
N ASP A 96 8.00 14.04 6.40
CA ASP A 96 8.31 14.20 7.82
C ASP A 96 7.00 14.30 8.61
N VAL A 97 6.82 13.35 9.54
CA VAL A 97 5.61 13.25 10.39
C VAL A 97 5.87 13.70 11.83
N SER A 98 7.09 14.14 12.16
CA SER A 98 7.50 14.46 13.53
C SER A 98 6.72 15.61 14.17
N LYS A 99 6.14 16.50 13.36
CA LYS A 99 5.35 17.66 13.78
C LYS A 99 3.86 17.55 13.44
N LEU A 100 3.39 16.36 13.09
CA LEU A 100 1.99 16.13 12.72
C LEU A 100 1.25 15.44 13.86
N ASP A 101 0.15 16.05 14.31
CA ASP A 101 -0.74 15.43 15.29
C ASP A 101 -1.75 14.47 14.63
N LYS A 102 -2.07 14.71 13.36
CA LYS A 102 -3.03 13.93 12.57
C LYS A 102 -2.67 13.97 11.09
N LEU A 103 -3.02 12.89 10.39
CA LEU A 103 -2.91 12.81 8.94
C LEU A 103 -4.21 13.27 8.25
N PRO A 104 -4.14 13.76 7.00
CA PRO A 104 -5.31 14.06 6.18
C PRO A 104 -6.27 12.86 6.11
N ARG A 105 -7.58 13.14 6.11
CA ARG A 105 -8.61 12.11 5.95
C ARG A 105 -8.56 11.60 4.51
N VAL A 106 -8.30 10.31 4.35
CA VAL A 106 -8.38 9.60 3.09
C VAL A 106 -9.26 8.37 3.27
N ASP A 107 -10.29 8.26 2.45
CA ASP A 107 -11.24 7.14 2.49
C ASP A 107 -10.98 6.17 1.32
N ILE A 108 -11.22 4.88 1.53
CA ILE A 108 -11.14 3.86 0.47
C ILE A 108 -12.56 3.46 0.10
N LEU A 109 -12.89 3.55 -1.19
CA LEU A 109 -14.18 3.12 -1.73
C LEU A 109 -13.97 1.85 -2.53
N TYR A 110 -14.81 0.84 -2.29
CA TYR A 110 -14.67 -0.47 -2.91
C TYR A 110 -15.69 -0.67 -4.02
N THR A 111 -15.23 -1.04 -5.21
CA THR A 111 -16.15 -1.27 -6.32
C THR A 111 -16.74 -2.67 -6.34
N HIS A 112 -17.89 -2.81 -6.98
CA HIS A 112 -18.57 -4.06 -7.27
C HIS A 112 -19.55 -3.89 -8.44
N ALA A 113 -20.24 -4.98 -8.82
CA ALA A 113 -21.34 -4.88 -9.77
C ALA A 113 -22.44 -3.99 -9.15
N SER A 114 -22.96 -3.04 -9.92
CA SER A 114 -23.95 -2.06 -9.46
C SER A 114 -23.44 -1.13 -8.35
N ASP A 115 -22.14 -0.86 -8.31
CA ASP A 115 -21.57 0.23 -7.51
C ASP A 115 -22.13 1.59 -7.97
N ASP A 116 -22.25 2.55 -7.06
CA ASP A 116 -22.91 3.83 -7.31
C ASP A 116 -22.20 4.99 -6.59
N ARG A 117 -22.82 6.17 -6.65
CA ARG A 117 -22.25 7.40 -6.08
C ARG A 117 -22.34 7.51 -4.56
N VAL A 118 -23.16 6.70 -3.88
CA VAL A 118 -23.57 6.95 -2.49
C VAL A 118 -22.37 7.04 -1.55
N LEU A 119 -21.41 6.12 -1.67
CA LEU A 119 -20.22 6.13 -0.81
C LEU A 119 -19.23 7.24 -1.16
N ALA A 120 -19.16 7.64 -2.45
CA ALA A 120 -18.35 8.78 -2.87
C ALA A 120 -18.91 10.09 -2.30
N ASP A 121 -20.22 10.32 -2.43
CA ASP A 121 -20.89 11.48 -1.86
C ASP A 121 -20.72 11.54 -0.33
N ALA A 122 -20.85 10.40 0.35
CA ALA A 122 -20.67 10.30 1.79
C ALA A 122 -19.23 10.67 2.22
N ALA A 123 -18.21 10.20 1.50
CA ALA A 123 -16.81 10.55 1.77
C ALA A 123 -16.56 12.06 1.57
N ILE A 124 -17.09 12.64 0.49
CA ILE A 124 -17.02 14.08 0.21
C ILE A 124 -17.68 14.87 1.34
N ALA A 125 -18.92 14.52 1.70
CA ALA A 125 -19.68 15.20 2.75
C ALA A 125 -18.99 15.10 4.14
N ALA A 126 -18.30 13.99 4.39
CA ALA A 126 -17.55 13.77 5.62
C ALA A 126 -16.16 14.45 5.63
N GLY A 127 -15.83 15.23 4.60
CA GLY A 127 -14.64 16.08 4.54
C GLY A 127 -13.36 15.34 4.13
N ALA A 128 -13.47 14.27 3.34
CA ALA A 128 -12.30 13.60 2.76
C ALA A 128 -11.40 14.60 2.02
N LYS A 129 -10.08 14.46 2.20
CA LYS A 129 -9.04 15.20 1.47
C LYS A 129 -8.47 14.38 0.31
N GLY A 130 -8.61 13.06 0.40
CA GLY A 130 -8.40 12.17 -0.71
C GLY A 130 -9.34 10.98 -0.68
N ILE A 131 -9.53 10.35 -1.83
CA ILE A 131 -10.29 9.12 -2.01
C ILE A 131 -9.39 8.15 -2.77
N VAL A 132 -9.28 6.93 -2.28
CA VAL A 132 -8.70 5.82 -3.03
C VAL A 132 -9.83 4.92 -3.50
N HIS A 133 -10.00 4.77 -4.80
CA HIS A 133 -10.98 3.87 -5.37
C HIS A 133 -10.34 2.50 -5.64
N ALA A 134 -10.81 1.45 -4.96
CA ALA A 134 -10.42 0.07 -5.21
C ALA A 134 -11.20 -0.48 -6.41
N GLY A 135 -10.77 -0.08 -7.61
CA GLY A 135 -11.42 -0.39 -8.87
C GLY A 135 -11.31 -1.86 -9.28
N SER A 136 -12.03 -2.22 -10.34
CA SER A 136 -11.98 -3.57 -10.93
C SER A 136 -10.87 -3.67 -11.97
N GLY A 137 -10.21 -4.83 -12.04
CA GLY A 137 -9.16 -5.08 -13.05
C GLY A 137 -8.04 -4.04 -12.97
N ASN A 138 -7.84 -3.29 -14.05
CA ASN A 138 -6.90 -2.19 -14.13
C ASN A 138 -7.50 -0.87 -13.58
N GLY A 139 -7.97 -0.89 -12.33
CA GLY A 139 -8.48 0.29 -11.63
C GLY A 139 -9.80 0.88 -12.17
N SER A 140 -10.56 0.14 -12.98
CA SER A 140 -11.80 0.64 -13.59
C SER A 140 -12.85 1.01 -12.53
N VAL A 141 -13.53 2.12 -12.79
CA VAL A 141 -14.61 2.69 -11.98
C VAL A 141 -15.96 2.41 -12.64
N HIS A 142 -16.98 2.08 -11.85
CA HIS A 142 -18.33 1.92 -12.37
C HIS A 142 -18.90 3.25 -12.86
N GLY A 143 -19.65 3.25 -13.96
CA GLY A 143 -20.13 4.48 -14.61
C GLY A 143 -21.09 5.33 -13.77
N GLN A 144 -21.69 4.77 -12.71
CA GLN A 144 -22.52 5.54 -11.76
C GLN A 144 -21.70 6.17 -10.63
N THR A 145 -20.52 5.64 -10.33
CA THR A 145 -19.62 6.13 -9.28
C THR A 145 -18.66 7.18 -9.84
N GLU A 146 -18.23 6.99 -11.09
CA GLU A 146 -17.23 7.84 -11.75
C GLU A 146 -17.59 9.35 -11.75
N PRO A 147 -18.84 9.78 -12.05
CA PRO A 147 -19.19 11.19 -12.00
C PRO A 147 -18.98 11.80 -10.60
N ALA A 148 -19.30 11.07 -9.53
CA ALA A 148 -19.10 11.55 -8.16
C ALA A 148 -17.62 11.67 -7.78
N LEU A 149 -16.77 10.78 -8.30
CA LEU A 149 -15.32 10.91 -8.13
C LEU A 149 -14.76 12.11 -8.91
N ALA A 150 -15.25 12.36 -10.13
CA ALA A 150 -14.88 13.53 -10.90
C ALA A 150 -15.33 14.84 -10.21
N GLU A 151 -16.54 14.86 -9.65
CA GLU A 151 -17.02 15.96 -8.79
C GLU A 151 -16.13 16.17 -7.55
N ALA A 152 -15.60 15.09 -6.96
CA ALA A 152 -14.65 15.18 -5.85
C ALA A 152 -13.36 15.90 -6.27
N VAL A 153 -12.79 15.56 -7.43
CA VAL A 153 -11.60 16.24 -7.97
C VAL A 153 -11.88 17.72 -8.21
N GLN A 154 -13.04 18.07 -8.77
CA GLN A 154 -13.44 19.48 -8.95
C GLN A 154 -13.52 20.26 -7.63
N LYS A 155 -13.82 19.57 -6.52
CA LYS A 155 -13.81 20.12 -5.15
C LYS A 155 -12.43 20.13 -4.50
N GLY A 156 -11.36 19.77 -5.23
CA GLY A 156 -9.99 19.72 -4.74
C GLY A 156 -9.66 18.49 -3.88
N ILE A 157 -10.45 17.42 -3.99
CA ILE A 157 -10.19 16.15 -3.31
C ILE A 157 -9.37 15.26 -4.25
N ALA A 158 -8.20 14.82 -3.82
CA ALA A 158 -7.35 13.95 -4.65
C ALA A 158 -7.99 12.56 -4.80
N VAL A 159 -8.14 12.06 -6.03
CA VAL A 159 -8.68 10.73 -6.30
C VAL A 159 -7.59 9.84 -6.88
N VAL A 160 -7.32 8.71 -6.21
CA VAL A 160 -6.35 7.71 -6.65
C VAL A 160 -7.07 6.43 -7.06
N LEU A 161 -6.80 5.93 -8.27
CA LEU A 161 -7.27 4.64 -8.75
C LEU A 161 -6.29 3.55 -8.32
N SER A 162 -6.75 2.69 -7.41
CA SER A 162 -6.10 1.42 -7.08
C SER A 162 -6.96 0.26 -7.58
N SER A 163 -6.62 -0.97 -7.24
CA SER A 163 -7.36 -2.14 -7.67
C SER A 163 -7.64 -3.12 -6.54
N ARG A 164 -8.85 -3.69 -6.56
CA ARG A 164 -9.24 -4.78 -5.66
C ARG A 164 -8.65 -6.14 -6.06
N THR A 165 -7.98 -6.25 -7.21
CA THR A 165 -7.38 -7.51 -7.69
C THR A 165 -6.25 -8.03 -6.80
N GLY A 166 -5.58 -7.14 -6.05
CA GLY A 166 -4.54 -7.48 -5.08
C GLY A 166 -3.11 -7.58 -5.64
N SER A 167 -2.94 -7.50 -6.97
CA SER A 167 -1.64 -7.46 -7.67
C SER A 167 -1.77 -6.81 -9.04
N GLY A 168 -0.63 -6.45 -9.64
CA GLY A 168 -0.54 -5.78 -10.93
C GLY A 168 -0.37 -4.27 -10.82
N VAL A 169 0.00 -3.64 -11.94
CA VAL A 169 0.14 -2.19 -12.05
C VAL A 169 -1.19 -1.61 -12.53
N VAL A 170 -1.76 -0.66 -11.79
CA VAL A 170 -2.78 0.24 -12.33
C VAL A 170 -2.09 1.25 -13.25
N CYS A 171 -2.42 1.23 -14.53
CA CYS A 171 -1.83 2.09 -15.55
C CYS A 171 -2.89 2.90 -16.31
N PRO A 172 -2.53 4.05 -16.91
CA PRO A 172 -3.48 4.86 -17.67
C PRO A 172 -4.06 4.04 -18.82
N ASN A 173 -5.37 3.81 -18.80
CA ASN A 173 -6.07 3.00 -19.80
C ASN A 173 -7.39 3.62 -20.29
N VAL A 174 -7.87 4.68 -19.64
CA VAL A 174 -9.14 5.34 -19.97
C VAL A 174 -8.90 6.84 -20.02
N GLU A 175 -9.07 7.43 -21.21
CA GLU A 175 -8.82 8.86 -21.45
C GLU A 175 -9.69 9.76 -20.55
N GLN A 176 -10.90 9.31 -20.23
CA GLN A 176 -11.83 10.02 -19.34
C GLN A 176 -11.28 10.17 -17.92
N TYR A 177 -10.55 9.17 -17.39
CA TYR A 177 -9.94 9.25 -16.05
C TYR A 177 -8.83 10.30 -16.01
N ASN A 178 -8.02 10.36 -17.07
CA ASN A 178 -6.96 11.35 -17.21
C ASN A 178 -7.56 12.78 -17.29
N LYS A 179 -8.64 12.95 -18.07
CA LYS A 179 -9.37 14.22 -18.16
C LYS A 179 -10.01 14.62 -16.83
N ALA A 180 -10.49 13.64 -16.06
CA ALA A 180 -11.06 13.86 -14.73
C ALA A 180 -10.00 14.17 -13.66
N GLY A 181 -8.70 13.98 -13.96
CA GLY A 181 -7.60 14.24 -13.03
C GLY A 181 -7.40 13.15 -11.98
N PHE A 182 -7.81 11.91 -12.27
CA PHE A 182 -7.52 10.77 -11.40
C PHE A 182 -6.03 10.40 -11.46
N ILE A 183 -5.50 9.91 -10.34
CA ILE A 183 -4.09 9.53 -10.18
C ILE A 183 -3.96 8.01 -10.15
N GLU A 184 -3.00 7.43 -10.86
CA GLU A 184 -2.78 5.99 -10.82
C GLU A 184 -2.05 5.53 -9.55
N GLY A 185 -2.63 4.57 -8.83
CA GLY A 185 -2.02 3.94 -7.66
C GLY A 185 -0.87 2.98 -7.96
N ARG A 186 -0.58 2.74 -9.25
CA ARG A 186 0.44 1.80 -9.74
C ARG A 186 0.30 0.42 -9.07
N THR A 187 1.36 -0.10 -8.45
CA THR A 187 1.36 -1.41 -7.76
C THR A 187 0.82 -1.34 -6.32
N LEU A 188 0.48 -0.16 -5.82
CA LEU A 188 -0.02 -0.03 -4.46
C LEU A 188 -1.48 -0.46 -4.41
N ASN A 189 -1.75 -1.52 -3.66
CA ASN A 189 -3.10 -1.91 -3.29
C ASN A 189 -3.80 -0.78 -2.48
N PRO A 190 -5.14 -0.81 -2.33
CA PRO A 190 -5.89 0.35 -1.86
C PRO A 190 -5.45 0.88 -0.50
N GLN A 191 -5.16 -0.01 0.44
CA GLN A 191 -4.70 0.34 1.78
C GLN A 191 -3.30 0.97 1.79
N LYS A 192 -2.40 0.58 0.88
CA LYS A 192 -1.08 1.21 0.76
C LYS A 192 -1.12 2.51 -0.02
N ALA A 193 -1.92 2.57 -1.09
CA ALA A 193 -2.18 3.80 -1.82
C ALA A 193 -2.75 4.87 -0.90
N ARG A 194 -3.64 4.48 0.03
CA ARG A 194 -4.17 5.38 1.07
C ARG A 194 -3.06 5.96 1.94
N LEU A 195 -2.12 5.14 2.42
CA LEU A 195 -1.02 5.63 3.26
C LEU A 195 -0.14 6.63 2.51
N LEU A 196 0.23 6.32 1.26
CA LEU A 196 1.02 7.25 0.46
C LEU A 196 0.25 8.54 0.16
N LEU A 197 -1.04 8.45 -0.17
CA LEU A 197 -1.87 9.64 -0.41
C LEU A 197 -2.00 10.50 0.85
N GLN A 198 -2.16 9.89 2.03
CA GLN A 198 -2.19 10.63 3.29
C GLN A 198 -0.90 11.43 3.51
N LEU A 199 0.27 10.83 3.23
CA LEU A 199 1.56 11.50 3.34
C LEU A 199 1.76 12.57 2.26
N ALA A 200 1.37 12.29 1.01
CA ALA A 200 1.43 13.24 -0.09
C ALA A 200 0.63 14.53 0.21
N LEU A 201 -0.57 14.37 0.76
CA LEU A 201 -1.44 15.47 1.16
C LEU A 201 -0.91 16.29 2.37
N THR A 202 0.15 15.85 3.05
CA THR A 202 0.87 16.70 4.02
C THR A 202 1.85 17.66 3.35
N LYS A 203 2.21 17.40 2.09
CA LYS A 203 3.20 18.15 1.32
C LYS A 203 2.54 19.06 0.29
N THR A 204 1.50 18.59 -0.38
CA THR A 204 0.90 19.29 -1.51
C THR A 204 -0.53 18.83 -1.79
N ASN A 205 -1.31 19.69 -2.46
CA ASN A 205 -2.59 19.32 -3.08
C ASN A 205 -2.50 19.31 -4.61
N ASP A 206 -1.32 19.53 -5.20
CA ASP A 206 -1.10 19.48 -6.65
C ASP A 206 -1.17 18.02 -7.14
N PRO A 207 -2.15 17.66 -8.00
CA PRO A 207 -2.28 16.29 -8.51
C PRO A 207 -1.04 15.78 -9.23
N LYS A 208 -0.27 16.65 -9.89
CA LYS A 208 0.95 16.25 -10.63
C LYS A 208 2.06 15.82 -9.68
N GLU A 209 2.26 16.57 -8.60
CA GLU A 209 3.23 16.22 -7.57
C GLU A 209 2.81 14.98 -6.78
N ILE A 210 1.50 14.82 -6.51
CA ILE A 210 1.00 13.58 -5.90
C ILE A 210 1.24 12.39 -6.84
N ALA A 211 0.93 12.53 -8.14
CA ALA A 211 1.21 11.48 -9.12
C ALA A 211 2.71 11.12 -9.14
N ARG A 212 3.62 12.11 -9.17
CA ARG A 212 5.08 11.91 -9.04
C ARG A 212 5.43 11.09 -7.81
N MET A 213 4.85 11.39 -6.64
CA MET A 213 5.10 10.62 -5.42
C MET A 213 4.67 9.15 -5.57
N PHE A 214 3.56 8.86 -6.24
CA PHE A 214 3.15 7.48 -6.57
C PHE A 214 4.12 6.79 -7.53
N GLU A 215 4.90 7.54 -8.32
CA GLU A 215 5.94 6.99 -9.19
C GLU A 215 7.23 6.64 -8.47
N GLU A 216 7.56 7.37 -7.40
CA GLU A 216 8.85 7.30 -6.72
C GLU A 216 8.85 6.49 -5.42
N TYR A 217 7.67 6.29 -4.79
CA TYR A 217 7.51 5.65 -3.48
C TYR A 217 6.76 4.31 -3.51
#